data_AF-A0A093C3P4-F1
#
_entry.id   AF-A0A093C3P4-F1
#
_cell.length_a   1.000
_cell.length_b   1.000
_cell.length_c   1.000
_cell.angle_alpha   90.00
_cell.angle_beta   90.00
_cell.angle_gamma   90.00
#
_symmetry.space_group_name_H-M   'P 1'
#
loop_
_entity.id
_entity.type
_entity.pdbx_description
1 polymer ?
#
loop_
_entity_poly.entity_id
_entity_poly.type
_entity_poly.pdbx_seq_one_letter_code
_entity_poly.pdbx_strand_id
1 'polypeptide(L)'
;MQELVAGVEKIRFDLEADVEEQRGAQPLPFPGMDKLGAAVCKFFHRGLCTKGARCPFRHVDGDKTVVCKHWLRGLCKKGDGCDFLHEYDVTKMPECYFYSKFGECSNKDCPFLHVDATTSTVGCPWYDRGFCRHGPLCKYKHTRRVMCANYLVGFCPEGPKCKFM
;
A
#
# COMPACT_ATOMS: atom_id res chain seq x y z
N MET A 1 12.85 -14.94 -29.21
CA MET A 1 13.75 -15.64 -30.16
C MET A 1 15.18 -15.69 -29.65
N GLN A 2 15.75 -14.58 -29.15
CA GLN A 2 17.11 -14.56 -28.58
C GLN A 2 17.27 -15.47 -27.34
N GLU A 3 16.27 -15.55 -26.47
CA GLU A 3 16.29 -16.46 -25.30
C GLU A 3 16.33 -17.95 -25.68
N LEU A 4 15.79 -18.34 -26.83
CA LEU A 4 15.81 -19.73 -27.31
C LEU A 4 17.13 -20.09 -28.01
N VAL A 5 17.79 -19.10 -28.62
CA VAL A 5 19.02 -19.29 -29.39
C VAL A 5 20.26 -19.11 -28.52
N ALA A 6 20.20 -18.18 -27.57
CA ALA A 6 21.30 -17.79 -26.68
C ALA A 6 20.81 -17.57 -25.24
N GLY A 7 19.99 -18.50 -24.73
CA GLY A 7 19.52 -18.48 -23.35
C GLY A 7 20.67 -18.64 -22.36
N VAL A 8 20.80 -17.68 -21.44
CA VAL A 8 21.86 -17.67 -20.41
C VAL A 8 21.40 -18.21 -19.06
N GLU A 9 20.20 -18.78 -18.98
CA GLU A 9 19.55 -19.18 -17.73
C GLU A 9 20.30 -20.27 -16.93
N LYS A 10 21.15 -21.05 -17.61
CA LYS A 10 21.99 -22.10 -16.98
C LYS A 10 23.40 -21.62 -16.63
N ILE A 11 23.72 -20.36 -16.92
CA ILE A 11 25.02 -19.76 -16.68
C ILE A 11 24.89 -18.87 -15.46
N ARG A 12 25.70 -19.14 -14.43
CA ARG A 12 25.84 -18.23 -13.28
C ARG A 12 26.95 -17.25 -13.59
N PHE A 13 26.63 -15.97 -13.61
CA PHE A 13 27.62 -14.92 -13.86
C PHE A 13 28.32 -14.51 -12.57
N ASP A 14 29.58 -14.10 -12.68
CA ASP A 14 30.34 -13.54 -11.54
C ASP A 14 29.61 -12.33 -10.93
N LEU A 15 28.97 -11.52 -11.77
CA LEU A 15 28.14 -10.38 -11.35
C LEU A 15 27.01 -10.81 -10.39
N GLU A 16 26.34 -11.93 -10.66
CA GLU A 16 25.26 -12.43 -9.82
C GLU A 16 25.79 -12.82 -8.44
N ALA A 17 26.92 -13.52 -8.40
CA ALA A 17 27.58 -13.89 -7.16
C ALA A 17 28.05 -12.66 -6.37
N ASP A 18 28.64 -11.67 -7.04
CA ASP A 18 29.13 -10.45 -6.41
C ASP A 18 27.98 -9.58 -5.83
N VAL A 19 26.85 -9.50 -6.54
CA VAL A 19 25.64 -8.80 -6.06
C VAL A 19 24.98 -9.54 -4.88
N GLU A 20 24.94 -10.87 -4.92
CA GLU A 20 24.41 -11.69 -3.83
C GLU A 20 25.23 -11.59 -2.56
N GLU A 21 26.55 -11.66 -2.69
CA GLU A 21 27.49 -11.60 -1.58
C GLU A 21 27.87 -10.17 -1.19
N GLN A 22 27.36 -9.17 -1.92
CA GLN A 22 27.68 -7.75 -1.75
C GLN A 22 29.19 -7.48 -1.69
N ARG A 23 29.95 -8.18 -2.55
CA ARG A 23 31.41 -8.07 -2.64
C ARG A 23 31.80 -6.68 -3.15
N GLY A 24 32.96 -6.19 -2.72
CA GLY A 24 33.49 -4.87 -3.14
C GLY A 24 32.79 -3.63 -2.57
N ALA A 25 31.67 -3.78 -1.87
CA ALA A 25 30.95 -2.65 -1.27
C ALA A 25 31.70 -2.09 -0.04
N GLN A 26 32.41 -0.97 -0.22
CA GLN A 26 33.05 -0.25 0.88
C GLN A 26 32.01 0.47 1.76
N PRO A 27 32.30 0.67 3.07
CA PRO A 27 31.46 1.49 3.92
C PRO A 27 31.34 2.92 3.38
N LEU A 28 30.17 3.54 3.62
CA LEU A 28 29.98 4.95 3.30
C LEU A 28 30.94 5.83 4.10
N PRO A 29 31.43 6.93 3.50
CA PRO A 29 32.40 7.81 4.14
C PRO A 29 31.82 8.52 5.36
N PHE A 30 30.52 8.86 5.33
CA PHE A 30 29.83 9.54 6.40
C PHE A 30 28.60 8.75 6.88
N PRO A 31 28.32 8.72 8.19
CA PRO A 31 27.08 8.16 8.72
C PRO A 31 25.88 9.04 8.33
N GLY A 32 24.71 8.42 8.13
CA GLY A 32 23.46 9.14 7.89
C GLY A 32 23.25 9.66 6.47
N MET A 33 24.12 9.28 5.52
CA MET A 33 23.87 9.53 4.10
C MET A 33 22.61 8.78 3.64
N ASP A 34 21.84 9.42 2.76
CA ASP A 34 20.69 8.81 2.13
C ASP A 34 21.13 7.77 1.10
N LYS A 35 20.53 6.59 1.19
CA LYS A 35 20.85 5.44 0.32
C LYS A 35 19.78 5.29 -0.76
N LEU A 36 19.36 6.42 -1.32
CA LEU A 36 18.28 6.47 -2.29
C LEU A 36 18.72 5.73 -3.56
N GLY A 37 17.95 4.72 -3.98
CA GLY A 37 18.29 3.87 -5.12
C GLY A 37 19.32 2.77 -4.83
N ALA A 38 19.85 2.67 -3.61
CA ALA A 38 20.69 1.53 -3.23
C ALA A 38 19.84 0.27 -3.04
N ALA A 39 20.42 -0.89 -3.38
CA ALA A 39 19.78 -2.17 -3.14
C ALA A 39 19.54 -2.42 -1.64
N VAL A 40 18.54 -3.25 -1.32
CA VAL A 40 18.27 -3.69 0.05
C VAL A 40 19.40 -4.59 0.54
N CYS A 41 19.87 -4.35 1.76
CA CYS A 41 20.93 -5.16 2.35
C CYS A 41 20.41 -6.56 2.71
N LYS A 42 20.84 -7.59 1.96
CA LYS A 42 20.51 -8.99 2.21
C LYS A 42 21.02 -9.47 3.58
N PHE A 43 22.19 -8.99 4.01
CA PHE A 43 22.75 -9.34 5.31
C PHE A 43 22.00 -8.70 6.48
N PHE A 44 21.49 -7.47 6.31
CA PHE A 44 20.71 -6.80 7.35
C PHE A 44 19.39 -7.51 7.59
N HIS A 45 18.69 -7.89 6.53
CA HIS A 45 17.46 -8.68 6.62
C HIS A 45 17.66 -10.04 7.32
N ARG A 46 18.89 -10.58 7.29
CA ARG A 46 19.25 -11.83 8.01
C ARG A 46 19.86 -11.60 9.39
N GLY A 47 20.04 -10.34 9.82
CA GLY A 47 20.70 -10.00 11.09
C GLY A 47 22.23 -10.15 11.11
N LEU A 48 22.88 -10.25 9.94
CA LEU A 48 24.31 -10.50 9.78
C LEU A 48 25.12 -9.26 9.32
N CYS A 49 24.48 -8.10 9.13
CA CYS A 49 25.16 -6.91 8.63
C CYS A 49 26.07 -6.29 9.71
N THR A 50 27.39 -6.27 9.46
CA THR A 50 28.39 -5.68 10.36
C THR A 50 28.67 -4.19 10.08
N LYS A 51 28.19 -3.66 8.95
CA LYS A 51 28.51 -2.28 8.50
C LYS A 51 27.66 -1.19 9.19
N GLY A 52 26.60 -1.59 9.90
CA GLY A 52 25.73 -0.67 10.65
C GLY A 52 25.21 0.50 9.81
N ALA A 53 25.20 1.71 10.40
CA ALA A 53 24.74 2.93 9.72
C ALA A 53 25.57 3.34 8.49
N ARG A 54 26.82 2.86 8.37
CA ARG A 54 27.69 3.11 7.22
C ARG A 54 27.57 2.03 6.14
N CYS A 55 26.62 1.11 6.25
CA CYS A 55 26.34 0.16 5.17
C CYS A 55 25.92 0.94 3.90
N PRO A 56 26.53 0.70 2.72
CA PRO A 56 26.12 1.37 1.49
C PRO A 56 24.74 0.92 0.99
N PHE A 57 24.24 -0.20 1.50
CA PHE A 57 22.93 -0.74 1.16
C PHE A 57 21.85 -0.27 2.13
N ARG A 58 20.62 -0.24 1.64
CA ARG A 58 19.44 0.18 2.39
C ARG A 58 19.07 -0.83 3.46
N HIS A 59 18.92 -0.37 4.70
CA HIS A 59 18.36 -1.15 5.79
C HIS A 59 16.86 -0.88 5.89
N VAL A 60 16.05 -1.93 6.00
CA VAL A 60 14.59 -1.83 6.02
C VAL A 60 14.09 -2.40 7.33
N ASP A 61 13.73 -1.49 8.23
CA ASP A 61 13.17 -1.84 9.54
C ASP A 61 11.64 -1.77 9.50
N GLY A 62 11.00 -2.93 9.67
CA GLY A 62 9.59 -3.11 9.99
C GLY A 62 8.56 -2.78 8.91
N ASP A 63 7.29 -3.04 9.26
CA ASP A 63 6.11 -2.77 8.45
C ASP A 63 5.73 -1.28 8.49
N LYS A 64 6.32 -0.49 7.59
CA LYS A 64 5.92 0.90 7.40
C LYS A 64 4.62 0.94 6.58
N THR A 65 3.61 1.67 7.06
CA THR A 65 2.25 1.60 6.53
C THR A 65 1.96 2.61 5.43
N VAL A 66 2.61 3.78 5.46
CA VAL A 66 2.31 4.90 4.55
C VAL A 66 3.56 5.37 3.83
N VAL A 67 3.45 5.61 2.52
CA VAL A 67 4.55 6.09 1.67
C VAL A 67 5.00 7.49 2.07
N CYS A 68 6.31 7.69 2.15
CA CYS A 68 6.94 8.95 2.47
C CYS A 68 6.77 9.96 1.34
N LYS A 69 6.02 11.05 1.58
CA LYS A 69 5.84 12.14 0.61
C LYS A 69 7.14 12.83 0.18
N HIS A 70 8.16 12.85 1.05
CA HIS A 70 9.45 13.48 0.75
C HIS A 70 10.35 12.57 -0.08
N TRP A 71 10.25 11.25 0.11
CA TRP A 71 10.97 10.25 -0.66
C TRP A 71 10.52 10.23 -2.12
N LEU A 72 9.20 10.36 -2.35
CA LEU A 72 8.64 10.48 -3.71
C LEU A 72 9.23 11.63 -4.53
N ARG A 73 9.78 12.64 -3.86
CA ARG A 73 10.42 13.82 -4.48
C ARG A 73 11.95 13.75 -4.46
N GLY A 74 12.54 12.70 -3.88
CA GLY A 74 13.99 12.59 -3.68
C GLY A 74 14.56 13.53 -2.62
N LEU A 75 13.74 14.00 -1.67
CA LEU A 75 14.12 15.01 -0.67
C LEU A 75 14.14 14.47 0.77
N CYS A 76 14.05 13.16 0.95
CA CYS A 76 14.02 12.57 2.29
C CYS A 76 15.42 12.53 2.91
N LYS A 77 15.65 13.34 3.95
CA LYS A 77 16.93 13.38 4.69
C LYS A 77 17.06 12.30 5.76
N LYS A 78 15.97 11.62 6.12
CA LYS A 78 15.98 10.59 7.18
C LYS A 78 16.54 9.24 6.71
N GLY A 79 16.70 9.04 5.40
CA GLY A 79 17.25 7.80 4.83
C GLY A 79 16.53 6.55 5.36
N ASP A 80 17.30 5.56 5.82
CA ASP A 80 16.78 4.30 6.38
C ASP A 80 15.97 4.50 7.66
N GLY A 81 16.29 5.54 8.44
CA GLY A 81 15.59 5.91 9.68
C GLY A 81 14.31 6.71 9.46
N CYS A 82 13.74 6.68 8.25
CA CYS A 82 12.44 7.30 8.02
C CYS A 82 11.30 6.45 8.62
N ASP A 83 10.38 7.12 9.30
CA ASP A 83 9.17 6.52 9.88
C ASP A 83 8.17 6.09 8.79
N PHE A 84 8.37 6.57 7.55
CA PHE A 84 7.49 6.34 6.41
C PHE A 84 8.13 5.41 5.38
N LEU A 85 7.30 4.74 4.57
CA LEU A 85 7.70 3.78 3.56
C LEU A 85 8.44 4.45 2.39
N HIS A 86 9.61 3.90 2.05
CA HIS A 86 10.42 4.27 0.89
C HIS A 86 10.23 3.23 -0.23
N GLU A 87 8.99 3.03 -0.62
CA GLU A 87 8.56 2.09 -1.66
C GLU A 87 7.40 2.71 -2.42
N TYR A 88 7.33 2.45 -3.72
CA TYR A 88 6.25 2.95 -4.56
C TYR A 88 5.10 1.97 -4.51
N ASP A 89 4.18 2.20 -3.57
CA ASP A 89 2.94 1.45 -3.44
C ASP A 89 1.76 2.42 -3.47
N VAL A 90 0.96 2.34 -4.54
CA VAL A 90 -0.22 3.21 -4.75
C VAL A 90 -1.30 2.98 -3.69
N THR A 91 -1.36 1.79 -3.08
CA THR A 91 -2.38 1.46 -2.07
C THR A 91 -2.07 2.06 -0.70
N LYS A 92 -0.78 2.32 -0.44
CA LYS A 92 -0.26 2.89 0.80
C LYS A 92 0.09 4.38 0.67
N MET A 93 -0.34 5.01 -0.40
CA MET A 93 -0.10 6.44 -0.60
C MET A 93 -0.87 7.25 0.44
N PRO A 94 -0.30 8.35 0.99
CA PRO A 94 -1.07 9.22 1.87
C PRO A 94 -2.29 9.83 1.16
N GLU A 95 -3.28 10.23 1.95
CA GLU A 95 -4.49 10.88 1.46
C GLU A 95 -4.19 12.25 0.82
N CYS A 96 -4.93 12.58 -0.22
CA CYS A 96 -4.87 13.87 -0.87
C CYS A 96 -5.49 14.94 0.04
N TYR A 97 -4.65 15.85 0.53
CA TYR A 97 -5.09 16.95 1.37
C TYR A 97 -6.17 17.84 0.72
N PHE A 98 -6.02 18.13 -0.59
CA PHE A 98 -6.97 18.99 -1.30
C PHE A 98 -8.34 18.33 -1.46
N TYR A 99 -8.35 17.06 -1.86
CA TYR A 99 -9.58 16.30 -2.00
C TYR A 99 -10.29 16.10 -0.65
N SER A 100 -9.54 15.70 0.38
CA SER A 100 -10.09 15.48 1.73
C SER A 100 -10.68 16.77 2.33
N LYS A 101 -10.05 17.93 2.09
CA LYS A 101 -10.49 19.22 2.67
C LYS A 101 -11.54 19.96 1.84
N PHE A 102 -11.41 19.97 0.52
CA PHE A 102 -12.23 20.79 -0.37
C PHE A 102 -13.20 19.98 -1.24
N GLY A 103 -13.10 18.65 -1.24
CA GLY A 103 -13.92 17.76 -2.08
C GLY A 103 -13.51 17.74 -3.54
N GLU A 104 -12.47 18.48 -3.92
CA GLU A 104 -11.98 18.58 -5.29
C GLU A 104 -10.45 18.61 -5.32
N CYS A 105 -9.85 17.93 -6.28
CA CYS A 105 -8.42 17.99 -6.58
C CYS A 105 -8.23 18.53 -7.99
N SER A 106 -7.39 19.55 -8.14
CA SER A 106 -7.07 20.14 -9.46
C SER A 106 -6.25 19.20 -10.35
N ASN A 107 -5.47 18.30 -9.75
CA ASN A 107 -4.62 17.37 -10.49
C ASN A 107 -5.43 16.12 -10.90
N LYS A 108 -5.53 15.89 -12.21
CA LYS A 108 -6.19 14.70 -12.78
C LYS A 108 -5.46 13.40 -12.44
N ASP A 109 -4.14 13.43 -12.54
CA ASP A 109 -3.27 12.28 -12.21
C ASP A 109 -2.67 12.45 -10.80
N CYS A 110 -3.54 12.66 -9.80
CA CYS A 110 -3.10 12.80 -8.41
C CYS A 110 -2.59 11.44 -7.88
N PRO A 111 -1.32 11.32 -7.44
CA PRO A 111 -0.82 10.06 -6.90
C PRO A 111 -1.46 9.70 -5.55
N PHE A 112 -1.93 10.71 -4.82
CA PHE A 112 -2.45 10.60 -3.45
C PHE A 112 -3.88 10.05 -3.44
N LEU A 113 -4.24 9.35 -2.36
CA LEU A 113 -5.55 8.71 -2.27
C LEU A 113 -6.69 9.74 -2.17
N HIS A 114 -7.66 9.65 -3.07
CA HIS A 114 -8.92 10.39 -3.00
C HIS A 114 -9.95 9.55 -2.26
N VAL A 115 -10.07 9.77 -0.94
CA VAL A 115 -11.04 9.07 -0.09
C VAL A 115 -12.27 9.95 0.07
N ASP A 116 -13.41 9.48 -0.42
CA ASP A 116 -14.68 10.15 -0.24
C ASP A 116 -15.19 10.00 1.19
N ALA A 117 -15.33 11.12 1.91
CA ALA A 117 -15.98 11.13 3.23
C ALA A 117 -17.46 10.64 3.18
N THR A 118 -18.07 10.62 2.00
CA THR A 118 -19.43 10.10 1.74
C THR A 118 -19.46 8.59 1.53
N THR A 119 -18.33 7.97 1.18
CA THR A 119 -18.15 6.51 1.28
C THR A 119 -17.82 6.16 2.74
N SER A 120 -18.66 6.65 3.65
CA SER A 120 -18.73 6.19 5.02
C SER A 120 -18.96 4.68 4.99
N THR A 121 -17.96 3.89 5.37
CA THR A 121 -18.10 2.46 5.66
C THR A 121 -19.17 2.19 6.72
N VAL A 122 -19.52 3.22 7.51
CA VAL A 122 -20.64 3.19 8.47
C VAL A 122 -21.96 3.27 7.71
N GLY A 123 -22.75 2.21 7.80
CA GLY A 123 -24.10 2.13 7.24
C GLY A 123 -25.03 3.17 7.88
N CYS A 124 -26.03 3.62 7.13
CA CYS A 124 -27.02 4.56 7.63
C CYS A 124 -27.95 3.91 8.65
N PRO A 125 -27.95 4.34 9.93
CA PRO A 125 -28.79 3.70 10.96
C PRO A 125 -30.29 3.80 10.66
N TRP A 126 -30.71 4.81 9.91
CA TRP A 126 -32.11 5.02 9.52
C TRP A 126 -32.52 4.16 8.33
N TYR A 127 -31.63 4.03 7.34
CA TYR A 127 -31.88 3.15 6.19
C TYR A 127 -31.86 1.67 6.59
N ASP A 128 -31.01 1.29 7.54
CA ASP A 128 -31.01 -0.05 8.12
C ASP A 128 -32.30 -0.38 8.88
N ARG A 129 -33.03 0.63 9.37
CA ARG A 129 -34.38 0.48 9.93
C ARG A 129 -35.49 0.51 8.88
N GLY A 130 -35.14 0.67 7.60
CA GLY A 130 -36.06 0.59 6.46
C GLY A 130 -36.16 1.87 5.65
N PHE A 131 -36.15 3.05 6.29
CA PHE A 131 -36.36 4.32 5.57
C PHE A 131 -35.43 5.43 6.08
N CYS A 132 -34.71 6.05 5.15
CA CYS A 132 -33.91 7.25 5.43
C CYS A 132 -34.58 8.48 4.82
N ARG A 133 -34.89 9.47 5.67
CA ARG A 133 -35.45 10.77 5.30
C ARG A 133 -34.62 11.57 4.29
N HIS A 134 -33.32 11.30 4.18
CA HIS A 134 -32.42 11.97 3.23
C HIS A 134 -32.36 11.28 1.86
N GLY A 135 -33.03 10.13 1.70
CA GLY A 135 -33.13 9.41 0.43
C GLY A 135 -31.76 9.12 -0.19
N PRO A 136 -31.59 9.26 -1.52
CA PRO A 136 -30.32 8.99 -2.21
C PRO A 136 -29.22 10.02 -1.89
N LEU A 137 -29.56 11.14 -1.25
CA LEU A 137 -28.62 12.19 -0.86
C LEU A 137 -28.09 12.00 0.58
N CYS A 138 -28.31 10.84 1.18
CA CYS A 138 -27.84 10.57 2.53
C CYS A 138 -26.31 10.50 2.58
N LYS A 139 -25.72 11.15 3.59
CA LYS A 139 -24.27 11.09 3.87
C LYS A 139 -23.76 9.68 4.22
N TYR A 140 -24.63 8.81 4.72
CA TYR A 140 -24.28 7.46 5.18
C TYR A 140 -24.61 6.42 4.10
N LYS A 141 -23.84 5.32 4.07
CA LYS A 141 -24.01 4.27 3.07
C LYS A 141 -25.36 3.55 3.25
N HIS A 142 -26.17 3.56 2.19
CA HIS A 142 -27.40 2.79 2.09
C HIS A 142 -27.08 1.43 1.44
N THR A 143 -27.10 0.36 2.23
CA THR A 143 -26.94 -1.00 1.70
C THR A 143 -28.31 -1.62 1.51
N ARG A 144 -28.76 -1.79 0.26
CA ARG A 144 -30.06 -2.40 -0.04
C ARG A 144 -30.03 -3.87 0.35
N ARG A 145 -30.87 -4.28 1.31
CA ARG A 145 -31.07 -5.70 1.64
C ARG A 145 -31.98 -6.31 0.58
N VAL A 146 -31.58 -7.44 0.02
CA VAL A 146 -32.40 -8.22 -0.91
C VAL A 146 -33.14 -9.25 -0.08
N MET A 147 -34.46 -9.07 0.07
CA MET A 147 -35.33 -10.00 0.79
C MET A 147 -35.60 -11.23 -0.09
N CYS A 148 -35.62 -12.42 0.50
CA CYS A 148 -36.03 -13.65 -0.15
C CYS A 148 -37.51 -13.59 -0.50
N ALA A 149 -37.83 -13.65 -1.80
CA ALA A 149 -39.22 -13.65 -2.25
C ALA A 149 -40.02 -14.80 -1.63
N ASN A 150 -39.43 -16.01 -1.56
CA ASN A 150 -40.06 -17.18 -0.96
C ASN A 150 -40.27 -17.03 0.55
N TYR A 151 -39.43 -16.26 1.24
CA TYR A 151 -39.60 -15.97 2.67
C TYR A 151 -40.77 -15.00 2.88
N LEU A 152 -40.84 -13.95 2.05
CA LEU A 152 -41.96 -12.99 2.05
C LEU A 152 -43.32 -13.67 1.80
N VAL A 153 -43.39 -14.67 0.92
CA VAL A 153 -44.63 -15.42 0.65
C VAL A 153 -44.84 -16.61 1.60
N GLY A 154 -43.95 -16.84 2.58
CA GLY A 154 -44.11 -17.88 3.61
C GLY A 154 -43.71 -19.31 3.20
N PHE A 155 -43.11 -19.49 2.04
CA PHE A 155 -42.70 -20.80 1.49
C PHE A 155 -41.18 -21.06 1.56
N CYS A 156 -40.42 -20.22 2.25
CA CYS A 156 -38.97 -20.42 2.33
C CYS A 156 -38.63 -21.64 3.20
N PRO A 157 -37.92 -22.65 2.67
CA PRO A 157 -37.57 -23.86 3.42
C PRO A 157 -36.61 -23.58 4.58
N GLU A 158 -35.84 -22.48 4.52
CA GLU A 158 -34.93 -22.05 5.59
C GLU A 158 -35.64 -21.25 6.68
N GLY A 159 -36.88 -20.82 6.44
CA GLY A 159 -37.67 -19.99 7.36
C GLY A 159 -36.87 -18.78 7.88
N PRO A 160 -36.94 -18.45 9.18
CA PRO A 160 -36.25 -17.28 9.76
C PRO A 160 -34.72 -17.40 9.79
N LYS A 161 -34.15 -18.51 9.29
CA LYS A 161 -32.70 -18.67 9.15
C LYS A 161 -32.21 -18.35 7.73
N CYS A 162 -33.08 -17.85 6.86
CA CYS A 162 -32.72 -17.57 5.47
C CYS A 162 -31.63 -16.50 5.39
N LYS A 163 -30.61 -16.73 4.55
CA LYS A 163 -29.51 -15.78 4.31
C LYS A 163 -29.98 -14.42 3.78
N PHE A 164 -31.14 -14.41 3.13
CA PHE A 164 -31.76 -13.24 2.51
C PHE A 164 -33.02 -12.79 3.28
N MET A 165 -33.03 -12.97 4.61
CA MET A 165 -34.08 -12.45 5.50
C MET A 165 -33.96 -10.95 5.75
#